data_AF-A0A484IET7-F1
#
_entry.id   AF-A0A484IET7-F1
#
_cell.length_a   1.000
_cell.length_b   1.000
_cell.length_c   1.000
_cell.angle_alpha   90.00
_cell.angle_beta   90.00
_cell.angle_gamma   90.00
#
_symmetry.space_group_name_H-M   'P 1'
#
loop_
_entity.id
_entity.type
_entity.pdbx_description
1 polymer ?
#
loop_
_entity_poly.entity_id
_entity_poly.type
_entity_poly.pdbx_seq_one_letter_code
_entity_poly.pdbx_strand_id
1 'polypeptide(L)'
;MNNRLSHFFSRVDSYHIYVVFFYFSAFMMLYITTFGMYWSWVEYNVTGTINIGEIIVKNDLLFEGAGKLVSYLAVFSVITWYCVTKIGYKRVQNTPKIVRSVLSVLALVLITVSAYEFVYNFTVWGSLITVNTMNNYLNVDDININYPNPETPWNLVFATKMTLAALIISCHAFFVINRAGKKSTIYVKKN
;
A
#
# COMPACT_ATOMS: atom_id res chain seq x y z
N MET A 1 17.82 35.06 -7.12
CA MET A 1 17.87 34.05 -6.05
C MET A 1 17.67 32.61 -6.56
N ASN A 2 18.01 32.30 -7.83
CA ASN A 2 17.62 31.06 -8.51
C ASN A 2 18.79 30.13 -8.94
N ASN A 3 20.05 30.57 -8.79
CA ASN A 3 21.22 29.81 -9.28
C ASN A 3 21.80 28.80 -8.26
N ARG A 4 21.58 28.98 -6.94
CA ARG A 4 22.06 28.00 -5.94
C ARG A 4 21.18 26.75 -5.87
N LEU A 5 19.87 26.92 -6.02
CA LEU A 5 18.92 25.80 -6.01
C LEU A 5 19.10 24.92 -7.26
N SER A 6 19.20 25.51 -8.46
CA SER A 6 19.44 24.75 -9.70
C SER A 6 20.79 24.02 -9.70
N HIS A 7 21.84 24.64 -9.16
CA HIS A 7 23.17 24.03 -9.02
C HIS A 7 23.23 22.95 -7.90
N PHE A 8 22.35 23.04 -6.89
CA PHE A 8 22.16 21.97 -5.91
C PHE A 8 21.43 20.78 -6.54
N PHE A 9 20.31 21.01 -7.23
CA PHE A 9 19.55 19.97 -7.93
C PHE A 9 20.34 19.29 -9.07
N SER A 10 21.24 20.00 -9.75
CA SER A 10 22.10 19.39 -10.79
C SER A 10 23.19 18.46 -10.24
N ARG A 11 23.53 18.60 -8.95
CA ARG A 11 24.52 17.77 -8.24
C ARG A 11 23.87 16.58 -7.52
N VAL A 12 22.57 16.66 -7.22
CA VAL A 12 21.80 15.57 -6.63
C VAL A 12 21.41 14.58 -7.73
N ASP A 13 22.10 13.44 -7.78
CA ASP A 13 21.72 12.36 -8.67
C ASP A 13 20.29 11.90 -8.33
N SER A 14 19.45 11.68 -9.35
CA SER A 14 18.03 11.29 -9.19
C SER A 14 17.88 10.04 -8.30
N TYR A 15 18.90 9.19 -8.29
CA TYR A 15 19.02 8.06 -7.38
C TYR A 15 18.92 8.44 -5.89
N HIS A 16 19.64 9.48 -5.45
CA HIS A 16 19.66 9.92 -4.05
C HIS A 16 18.29 10.42 -3.60
N ILE A 17 17.54 11.08 -4.48
CA ILE A 17 16.17 11.52 -4.20
C ILE A 17 15.29 10.30 -3.88
N TYR A 18 15.30 9.26 -4.74
CA TYR A 18 14.51 8.05 -4.49
C TYR A 18 14.89 7.35 -3.19
N VAL A 19 16.17 7.34 -2.83
CA VAL A 19 16.65 6.74 -1.58
C VAL A 19 16.14 7.49 -0.35
N VAL A 20 16.20 8.83 -0.35
CA VAL A 20 15.69 9.64 0.77
C VAL A 20 14.19 9.43 0.97
N PHE A 21 13.41 9.51 -0.12
CA PHE A 21 11.96 9.27 -0.05
C PHE A 21 11.61 7.84 0.35
N PHE A 22 12.40 6.86 -0.08
CA PHE A 22 12.25 5.47 0.35
C PHE A 22 12.42 5.32 1.86
N TYR A 23 13.52 5.82 2.43
CA TYR A 23 13.75 5.69 3.87
C TYR A 23 12.73 6.46 4.70
N PHE A 24 12.34 7.65 4.26
CA PHE A 24 11.30 8.43 4.94
C PHE A 24 9.94 7.71 4.94
N SER A 25 9.50 7.21 3.78
CA SER A 25 8.23 6.48 3.67
C SER A 25 8.25 5.15 4.43
N ALA A 26 9.35 4.40 4.37
CA ALA A 26 9.52 3.17 5.14
C ALA A 26 9.51 3.43 6.65
N PHE A 27 10.16 4.51 7.11
CA PHE A 27 10.11 4.93 8.51
C PHE A 27 8.69 5.27 8.95
N MET A 28 7.94 6.04 8.15
CA MET A 28 6.55 6.36 8.45
C MET A 28 5.65 5.11 8.48
N MET A 29 5.83 4.16 7.55
CA MET A 29 5.09 2.89 7.60
C MET A 29 5.40 2.11 8.88
N LEU A 30 6.67 2.03 9.27
CA LEU A 30 7.10 1.32 10.48
C LEU A 30 6.52 2.00 11.73
N TYR A 31 6.52 3.33 11.78
CA TYR A 31 5.89 4.09 12.85
C TYR A 31 4.38 3.79 12.97
N ILE A 32 3.63 3.87 11.86
CA ILE A 32 2.18 3.64 11.87
C ILE A 32 1.84 2.18 12.25
N THR A 33 2.60 1.21 11.74
CA THR A 33 2.36 -0.20 12.02
C THR A 33 2.69 -0.58 13.46
N THR A 34 3.81 -0.09 13.99
CA THR A 34 4.17 -0.31 15.41
C THR A 34 3.19 0.37 16.36
N PHE A 35 2.75 1.59 16.05
CA PHE A 35 1.68 2.28 16.77
C PHE A 35 0.39 1.46 16.78
N GLY A 36 -0.07 1.00 15.61
CA GLY A 36 -1.27 0.19 15.49
C GLY A 36 -1.17 -1.12 16.28
N MET A 37 -0.06 -1.84 16.16
CA MET A 37 0.16 -3.10 16.90
C MET A 37 0.17 -2.88 18.41
N TYR A 38 0.88 -1.86 18.91
CA TYR A 38 0.97 -1.58 20.33
C TYR A 38 -0.40 -1.29 20.94
N TRP A 39 -1.16 -0.39 20.33
CA TRP A 39 -2.49 -0.04 20.82
C TRP A 39 -3.49 -1.20 20.66
N SER A 40 -3.34 -2.04 19.63
CA SER A 40 -4.19 -3.23 19.46
C SER A 40 -3.94 -4.26 20.55
N TRP A 41 -2.68 -4.39 21.01
CA TRP A 41 -2.38 -5.19 22.20
C TRP A 41 -3.06 -4.60 23.44
N VAL A 42 -2.92 -3.30 23.67
CA VAL A 42 -3.51 -2.63 24.84
C VAL A 42 -5.03 -2.83 24.88
N GLU A 43 -5.71 -2.66 23.75
CA GLU A 43 -7.15 -2.89 23.64
C GLU A 43 -7.51 -4.36 23.90
N TYR A 44 -6.76 -5.31 23.34
CA TYR A 44 -6.97 -6.74 23.58
C TYR A 44 -6.95 -7.13 25.06
N ASN A 45 -6.03 -6.56 25.85
CA ASN A 45 -5.98 -6.82 27.29
C ASN A 45 -7.21 -6.31 28.06
N VAL A 46 -7.95 -5.35 27.50
CA VAL A 46 -9.12 -4.73 28.15
C VAL A 46 -10.42 -5.40 27.71
N THR A 47 -10.63 -5.58 26.40
CA THR A 47 -11.88 -6.11 25.83
C THR A 47 -11.84 -7.60 25.50
N GLY A 48 -10.65 -8.21 25.40
CA GLY A 48 -10.48 -9.62 25.02
C GLY A 48 -10.75 -9.92 23.54
N THR A 49 -11.01 -8.91 22.71
CA THR A 49 -11.28 -9.04 21.27
C THR A 49 -10.25 -8.23 20.47
N ILE A 50 -9.94 -8.69 19.25
CA ILE A 50 -8.99 -8.01 18.34
C ILE A 50 -9.72 -7.68 17.05
N ASN A 51 -9.89 -6.39 16.73
CA ASN A 51 -10.34 -5.96 15.42
C ASN A 51 -9.16 -5.38 14.63
N ILE A 52 -8.84 -6.01 13.50
CA ILE A 52 -7.64 -5.68 12.73
C ILE A 52 -7.83 -4.35 12.02
N GLY A 53 -6.93 -3.41 12.31
CA GLY A 53 -6.86 -2.11 11.65
C GLY A 53 -7.81 -1.04 12.21
N GLU A 54 -8.66 -1.36 13.18
CA GLU A 54 -9.62 -0.41 13.77
C GLU A 54 -8.91 0.80 14.39
N ILE A 55 -7.86 0.58 15.15
CA ILE A 55 -7.09 1.65 15.81
C ILE A 55 -6.43 2.58 14.79
N ILE A 56 -5.95 2.03 13.68
CA ILE A 56 -5.30 2.78 12.60
C ILE A 56 -6.35 3.58 11.80
N VAL A 57 -7.61 3.16 11.81
CA VAL A 57 -8.72 3.87 11.16
C VAL A 57 -9.24 4.98 12.05
N LYS A 58 -9.35 4.74 13.36
CA LYS A 58 -9.88 5.73 14.32
C LYS A 58 -8.95 6.93 14.50
N ASN A 59 -7.64 6.70 14.56
CA ASN A 59 -6.66 7.73 14.90
C ASN A 59 -6.23 8.57 13.66
N ASP A 60 -6.06 9.88 13.90
CA ASP A 60 -5.54 10.84 12.93
C ASP A 60 -4.02 11.00 13.11
N LEU A 61 -3.28 11.37 12.05
CA LEU A 61 -1.81 11.40 12.10
C LEU A 61 -1.23 12.59 12.88
N LEU A 62 -1.76 13.81 12.67
CA LEU A 62 -1.13 15.06 13.15
C LEU A 62 -2.12 16.03 13.82
N PHE A 63 -3.30 16.20 13.25
CA PHE A 63 -4.36 17.08 13.76
C PHE A 63 -5.71 16.50 13.36
N GLU A 64 -6.77 16.86 14.10
CA GLU A 64 -8.13 16.45 13.78
C GLU A 64 -8.48 16.87 12.33
N GLY A 65 -8.79 15.87 11.49
CA GLY A 65 -9.11 16.09 10.08
C GLY A 65 -7.92 16.07 9.11
N ALA A 66 -6.68 15.81 9.57
CA ALA A 66 -5.51 15.62 8.69
C ALA A 66 -5.66 14.41 7.75
N GLY A 67 -6.56 13.50 8.08
CA GLY A 67 -6.74 12.21 7.42
C GLY A 67 -6.32 11.06 8.33
N LYS A 68 -6.97 9.92 8.16
CA LYS A 68 -6.76 8.75 8.99
C LYS A 68 -5.38 8.14 8.75
N LEU A 69 -4.75 7.58 9.80
CA LEU A 69 -3.46 6.89 9.71
C LEU A 69 -3.43 5.81 8.62
N VAL A 70 -4.56 5.11 8.42
CA VAL A 70 -4.69 4.10 7.36
C VAL A 70 -4.46 4.67 5.96
N SER A 71 -4.91 5.90 5.69
CA SER A 71 -4.74 6.54 4.38
C SER A 71 -3.25 6.80 4.12
N TYR A 72 -2.54 7.28 5.14
CA TYR A 72 -1.10 7.48 5.06
C TYR A 72 -0.34 6.18 4.90
N LEU A 73 -0.72 5.13 5.62
CA LEU A 73 -0.11 3.81 5.48
C LEU A 73 -0.23 3.27 4.06
N ALA A 74 -1.41 3.38 3.45
CA ALA A 74 -1.65 2.97 2.06
C ALA A 74 -0.80 3.77 1.07
N VAL A 75 -0.76 5.11 1.21
CA VAL A 75 0.04 5.99 0.35
C VAL A 75 1.53 5.71 0.48
N PHE A 76 2.05 5.62 1.71
CA PHE A 76 3.47 5.33 1.94
C PHE A 76 3.86 3.95 1.42
N SER A 77 2.97 2.96 1.47
CA SER A 77 3.21 1.63 0.87
C SER A 77 3.44 1.72 -0.65
N VAL A 78 2.61 2.49 -1.36
CA VAL A 78 2.75 2.70 -2.81
C VAL A 78 4.01 3.49 -3.14
N ILE A 79 4.31 4.56 -2.40
CA ILE A 79 5.53 5.38 -2.58
C ILE A 79 6.78 4.52 -2.35
N THR A 80 6.81 3.76 -1.26
CA THR A 80 7.92 2.87 -0.91
C THR A 80 8.19 1.89 -2.05
N TRP A 81 7.15 1.21 -2.55
CA TRP A 81 7.27 0.30 -3.69
C TRP A 81 7.82 1.00 -4.93
N TYR A 82 7.27 2.17 -5.28
CA TYR A 82 7.72 2.93 -6.43
C TYR A 82 9.22 3.28 -6.33
N CYS A 83 9.67 3.80 -5.18
CA CYS A 83 11.08 4.10 -4.96
C CYS A 83 11.96 2.83 -5.04
N VAL A 84 11.55 1.71 -4.44
CA VAL A 84 12.28 0.43 -4.51
C VAL A 84 12.50 0.00 -5.95
N THR A 85 11.46 0.09 -6.79
CA THR A 85 11.59 -0.32 -8.21
C THR A 85 12.54 0.59 -9.00
N LYS A 86 12.66 1.88 -8.65
CA LYS A 86 13.61 2.82 -9.28
C LYS A 86 15.04 2.57 -8.82
N ILE A 87 15.24 2.38 -7.53
CA ILE A 87 16.55 2.05 -6.93
C ILE A 87 17.06 0.72 -7.47
N GLY A 88 16.19 -0.29 -7.50
CA GLY A 88 16.49 -1.66 -7.97
C GLY A 88 16.43 -1.86 -9.48
N TYR A 89 16.19 -0.83 -10.29
CA TYR A 89 15.88 -0.98 -11.72
C TYR A 89 16.99 -1.70 -12.52
N LYS A 90 18.26 -1.48 -12.17
CA LYS A 90 19.41 -2.17 -12.78
C LYS A 90 19.38 -3.68 -12.48
N ARG A 91 19.00 -4.06 -11.26
CA ARG A 91 18.88 -5.47 -10.83
C ARG A 91 17.76 -6.19 -11.59
N VAL A 92 16.61 -5.53 -11.76
CA VAL A 92 15.42 -6.10 -12.44
C VAL A 92 15.68 -6.36 -13.93
N GLN A 93 16.51 -5.54 -14.59
CA GLN A 93 16.87 -5.75 -16.00
C GLN A 93 17.78 -6.97 -16.21
N ASN A 94 18.65 -7.27 -15.25
CA ASN A 94 19.60 -8.38 -15.32
C ASN A 94 19.01 -9.72 -14.82
N THR A 95 17.73 -9.75 -14.47
CA THR A 95 17.08 -10.97 -13.97
C THR A 95 16.86 -11.99 -15.11
N PRO A 96 17.13 -13.29 -14.88
CA PRO A 96 16.90 -14.34 -15.88
C PRO A 96 15.45 -14.40 -16.39
N LYS A 97 15.27 -14.79 -17.66
CA LYS A 97 13.94 -14.87 -18.31
C LYS A 97 12.95 -15.72 -17.52
N ILE A 98 13.39 -16.87 -16.97
CA ILE A 98 12.53 -17.77 -16.20
C ILE A 98 11.98 -17.11 -14.93
N VAL A 99 12.85 -16.46 -14.14
CA VAL A 99 12.47 -15.78 -12.90
C VAL A 99 11.47 -14.66 -13.19
N ARG A 100 11.67 -13.96 -14.30
CA ARG A 100 10.76 -12.87 -14.72
C ARG A 100 9.39 -13.38 -15.14
N SER A 101 9.32 -14.52 -15.82
CA SER A 101 8.05 -15.17 -16.12
C SER A 101 7.32 -15.59 -14.84
N VAL A 102 8.02 -16.20 -13.88
CA VAL A 102 7.43 -16.60 -12.59
C VAL A 102 6.91 -15.38 -11.83
N LEU A 103 7.71 -14.32 -11.71
CA LEU A 103 7.29 -13.07 -11.05
C LEU A 103 6.10 -12.40 -11.76
N SER A 104 6.02 -12.49 -13.09
CA SER A 104 4.89 -11.97 -13.87
C SER A 104 3.60 -12.72 -13.56
N VAL A 105 3.66 -14.06 -13.48
CA VAL A 105 2.51 -14.89 -13.12
C VAL A 105 2.08 -14.63 -11.68
N LEU A 106 3.02 -14.55 -10.73
CA LEU A 106 2.71 -14.21 -9.34
C LEU A 106 2.06 -12.82 -9.22
N ALA A 107 2.61 -11.82 -9.93
CA ALA A 107 2.01 -10.49 -9.95
C ALA A 107 0.59 -10.51 -10.52
N LEU A 108 0.32 -11.32 -11.55
CA LEU A 108 -1.03 -11.49 -12.10
C LEU A 108 -1.99 -12.09 -11.07
N VAL A 109 -1.58 -13.15 -10.35
CA VAL A 109 -2.39 -13.74 -9.27
C VAL A 109 -2.70 -12.70 -8.20
N LEU A 110 -1.70 -11.92 -7.77
CA LEU A 110 -1.89 -10.86 -6.78
C LEU A 110 -2.81 -9.75 -7.27
N ILE A 111 -2.76 -9.39 -8.56
CA ILE A 111 -3.71 -8.44 -9.16
C ILE A 111 -5.13 -8.99 -9.07
N THR A 112 -5.37 -10.24 -9.47
CA THR A 112 -6.70 -10.85 -9.43
C THR A 112 -7.26 -10.91 -8.02
N VAL A 113 -6.48 -11.37 -7.05
CA VAL A 113 -6.91 -11.44 -5.64
C VAL A 113 -7.15 -10.05 -5.07
N SER A 114 -6.23 -9.11 -5.26
CA SER A 114 -6.38 -7.75 -4.72
C SER A 114 -7.55 -7.01 -5.36
N ALA A 115 -7.81 -7.23 -6.65
CA ALA A 115 -8.96 -6.64 -7.35
C ALA A 115 -10.27 -7.20 -6.82
N TYR A 116 -10.36 -8.52 -6.63
CA TYR A 116 -11.52 -9.16 -6.03
C TYR A 116 -11.80 -8.63 -4.62
N GLU A 117 -10.78 -8.64 -3.75
CA GLU A 117 -10.89 -8.16 -2.37
C GLU A 117 -11.24 -6.67 -2.31
N PHE A 118 -10.67 -5.85 -3.17
CA PHE A 118 -11.01 -4.43 -3.23
C PHE A 118 -12.48 -4.22 -3.60
N VAL A 119 -12.98 -4.90 -4.64
CA VAL A 119 -14.38 -4.79 -5.09
C VAL A 119 -15.33 -5.32 -4.02
N TYR A 120 -15.00 -6.45 -3.40
CA TYR A 120 -15.78 -7.03 -2.30
C TYR A 120 -15.90 -6.05 -1.13
N ASN A 121 -14.77 -5.61 -0.57
CA ASN A 121 -14.75 -4.72 0.60
C ASN A 121 -15.44 -3.38 0.28
N PHE A 122 -15.20 -2.80 -0.90
CA PHE A 122 -15.84 -1.57 -1.34
C PHE A 122 -17.36 -1.71 -1.47
N THR A 123 -17.84 -2.81 -2.05
CA THR A 123 -19.27 -3.08 -2.22
C THR A 123 -19.95 -3.26 -0.88
N VAL A 124 -19.38 -4.07 0.02
CA VAL A 124 -20.01 -4.31 1.32
C VAL A 124 -19.97 -3.04 2.18
N TRP A 125 -18.87 -2.30 2.17
CA TRP A 125 -18.77 -1.01 2.87
C TRP A 125 -19.86 -0.02 2.39
N GLY A 126 -20.04 0.13 1.07
CA GLY A 126 -21.11 0.97 0.52
C GLY A 126 -22.51 0.51 0.93
N SER A 127 -22.75 -0.80 0.99
CA SER A 127 -24.04 -1.34 1.43
C SER A 127 -24.31 -1.06 2.92
N LEU A 128 -23.31 -1.21 3.78
CA LEU A 128 -23.43 -0.96 5.22
C LEU A 128 -23.60 0.52 5.54
N ILE A 129 -22.91 1.40 4.81
CA ILE A 129 -23.15 2.86 4.90
C ILE A 129 -24.61 3.19 4.59
N THR A 130 -25.18 2.56 3.56
CA THR A 130 -26.57 2.79 3.15
C THR A 130 -27.55 2.37 4.26
N VAL A 131 -27.37 1.17 4.82
CA VAL A 131 -28.20 0.67 5.93
C VAL A 131 -28.06 1.55 7.17
N ASN A 132 -26.83 1.93 7.52
CA ASN A 132 -26.54 2.80 8.65
C ASN A 132 -27.20 4.18 8.49
N THR A 133 -27.16 4.74 7.29
CA THR A 133 -27.82 6.02 6.94
C THR A 133 -29.35 5.91 7.07
N MET A 134 -29.95 4.80 6.62
CA MET A 134 -31.39 4.55 6.82
C MET A 134 -31.79 4.49 8.30
N ASN A 135 -30.88 4.03 9.16
CA ASN A 135 -31.07 3.94 10.60
C ASN A 135 -30.68 5.23 11.37
N ASN A 136 -30.43 6.35 10.67
CA ASN A 136 -29.95 7.62 11.24
C ASN A 136 -28.63 7.51 12.04
N TYR A 137 -27.81 6.49 11.75
CA TYR A 137 -26.51 6.30 12.36
C TYR A 137 -25.44 6.46 11.28
N LEU A 138 -24.67 7.55 11.28
CA LEU A 138 -23.64 7.78 10.26
C LEU A 138 -22.24 7.70 10.88
N ASN A 139 -21.78 6.47 11.14
CA ASN A 139 -20.39 6.22 11.50
C ASN A 139 -19.77 5.28 10.45
N VAL A 140 -18.97 5.86 9.57
CA VAL A 140 -18.39 5.19 8.40
C VAL A 140 -17.07 4.47 8.75
N ASP A 141 -16.42 4.91 9.82
CA ASP A 141 -15.09 4.49 10.22
C ASP A 141 -15.11 3.23 11.11
N ASP A 142 -16.20 2.99 11.85
CA ASP A 142 -16.35 1.84 12.76
C ASP A 142 -17.04 0.63 12.11
N ILE A 143 -17.10 0.58 10.78
CA ILE A 143 -17.71 -0.54 10.06
C ILE A 143 -16.73 -1.72 9.99
N ASN A 144 -17.11 -2.85 10.58
CA ASN A 144 -16.37 -4.10 10.55
C ASN A 144 -17.22 -5.26 10.01
N ILE A 145 -16.58 -6.33 9.58
CA ILE A 145 -17.24 -7.59 9.21
C ILE A 145 -16.53 -8.75 9.90
N ASN A 146 -17.33 -9.70 10.38
CA ASN A 146 -16.88 -10.94 11.04
C ASN A 146 -16.35 -12.00 10.04
N TYR A 147 -15.80 -11.57 8.92
CA TYR A 147 -15.26 -12.40 7.83
C TYR A 147 -13.83 -11.95 7.55
N PRO A 148 -12.86 -12.86 7.30
CA PRO A 148 -13.00 -14.32 7.21
C PRO A 148 -13.04 -15.05 8.56
N ASN A 149 -12.62 -14.42 9.66
CA ASN A 149 -12.64 -15.00 11.01
C ASN A 149 -13.48 -14.14 11.97
N PRO A 150 -14.57 -14.68 12.56
CA PRO A 150 -15.39 -13.94 13.53
C PRO A 150 -14.67 -13.51 14.80
N GLU A 151 -13.63 -14.25 15.21
CA GLU A 151 -12.85 -13.92 16.43
C GLU A 151 -11.88 -12.75 16.22
N THR A 152 -11.50 -12.50 14.96
CA THR A 152 -10.60 -11.43 14.57
C THR A 152 -11.16 -10.68 13.35
N PRO A 153 -12.26 -9.91 13.52
CA PRO A 153 -12.84 -9.15 12.43
C PRO A 153 -11.84 -8.14 11.87
N TRP A 154 -12.04 -7.75 10.62
CA TRP A 154 -11.25 -6.70 9.97
C TRP A 154 -12.11 -5.46 9.80
N ASN A 155 -11.52 -4.30 10.06
CA ASN A 155 -12.15 -3.03 9.72
C ASN A 155 -12.21 -2.87 8.20
N LEU A 156 -13.39 -2.51 7.68
CA LEU A 156 -13.64 -2.46 6.24
C LEU A 156 -12.93 -1.30 5.54
N VAL A 157 -12.81 -0.16 6.22
CA VAL A 157 -12.05 0.99 5.71
C VAL A 157 -10.57 0.63 5.62
N PHE A 158 -10.07 -0.11 6.61
CA PHE A 158 -8.71 -0.65 6.59
C PHE A 158 -8.49 -1.61 5.42
N ALA A 159 -9.30 -2.65 5.32
CA ALA A 159 -9.20 -3.66 4.27
C ALA A 159 -9.26 -3.03 2.87
N THR A 160 -10.21 -2.11 2.63
CA THR A 160 -10.39 -1.44 1.34
C THR A 160 -9.16 -0.64 0.93
N LYS A 161 -8.61 0.18 1.84
CA LYS A 161 -7.45 1.04 1.52
C LYS A 161 -6.17 0.22 1.29
N MET A 162 -5.98 -0.84 2.08
CA MET A 162 -4.79 -1.70 1.95
C MET A 162 -4.86 -2.60 0.71
N THR A 163 -6.02 -3.15 0.38
CA THR A 163 -6.22 -3.96 -0.85
C THR A 163 -6.09 -3.10 -2.11
N LEU A 164 -6.54 -1.84 -2.08
CA LEU A 164 -6.29 -0.87 -3.15
C LEU A 164 -4.78 -0.60 -3.33
N ALA A 165 -4.04 -0.38 -2.24
CA ALA A 165 -2.60 -0.20 -2.29
C ALA A 165 -1.89 -1.43 -2.88
N ALA A 166 -2.28 -2.63 -2.44
CA ALA A 166 -1.76 -3.90 -2.95
C ALA A 166 -2.06 -4.09 -4.45
N LEU A 167 -3.26 -3.71 -4.91
CA LEU A 167 -3.63 -3.75 -6.32
C LEU A 167 -2.74 -2.83 -7.17
N ILE A 168 -2.55 -1.57 -6.73
CA ILE A 168 -1.68 -0.61 -7.44
C ILE A 168 -0.24 -1.12 -7.50
N ILE A 169 0.29 -1.62 -6.38
CA ILE A 169 1.64 -2.19 -6.28
C ILE A 169 1.81 -3.37 -7.24
N SER A 170 0.85 -4.29 -7.27
CA SER A 170 0.89 -5.50 -8.09
C SER A 170 0.78 -5.17 -9.59
N CYS A 171 -0.12 -4.25 -9.96
CA CYS A 171 -0.21 -3.72 -11.33
C CYS A 171 1.11 -3.06 -11.78
N HIS A 172 1.69 -2.22 -10.92
CA HIS A 172 2.97 -1.59 -11.20
C HIS A 172 4.11 -2.61 -11.33
N ALA A 173 4.14 -3.63 -10.45
CA ALA A 173 5.11 -4.72 -10.50
C ALA A 173 5.04 -5.47 -11.83
N PHE A 174 3.84 -5.90 -12.23
CA PHE A 174 3.59 -6.58 -13.49
C PHE A 174 4.04 -5.75 -14.69
N PHE A 175 3.74 -4.45 -14.70
CA PHE A 175 4.17 -3.54 -15.75
C PHE A 175 5.69 -3.44 -15.86
N VAL A 176 6.40 -3.23 -14.74
CA VAL A 176 7.86 -3.11 -14.72
C VAL A 176 8.54 -4.40 -15.20
N ILE A 177 8.06 -5.56 -14.73
CA ILE A 177 8.57 -6.87 -15.13
C ILE A 177 8.43 -7.07 -16.64
N ASN A 178 7.26 -6.78 -17.23
CA ASN A 178 7.05 -6.95 -18.66
C ASN A 178 7.85 -5.95 -19.51
N ARG A 179 7.99 -4.71 -19.04
CA ARG A 179 8.80 -3.68 -19.72
C ARG A 179 10.28 -4.05 -19.80
N ALA A 180 10.84 -4.66 -18.75
CA ALA A 180 12.21 -5.17 -18.79
C ALA A 180 12.42 -6.26 -19.86
N GLY A 181 11.35 -6.90 -20.35
CA GLY A 181 11.39 -8.05 -21.26
C GLY A 181 11.65 -7.62 -22.67
N LYS A 182 10.87 -6.63 -23.08
CA LYS A 182 10.98 -5.99 -24.39
C LYS A 182 12.38 -5.43 -24.63
N LYS A 183 13.02 -4.84 -23.61
CA LYS A 183 14.40 -4.34 -23.73
C LYS A 183 15.41 -5.46 -23.96
N SER A 184 15.36 -6.53 -23.16
CA SER A 184 16.28 -7.67 -23.30
C SER A 184 16.20 -8.34 -24.68
N THR A 185 15.00 -8.50 -25.25
CA THR A 185 14.83 -9.09 -26.60
C THR A 185 15.42 -8.23 -27.73
N ILE A 186 15.47 -6.90 -27.57
CA ILE A 186 16.05 -6.00 -28.57
C ILE A 186 17.58 -6.15 -28.63
N TYR A 187 18.25 -6.34 -27.49
CA TYR A 187 19.71 -6.52 -27.46
C TYR A 187 20.15 -7.87 -28.04
N VAL A 188 19.38 -8.94 -27.84
CA VAL A 188 19.69 -10.27 -28.42
C VAL A 188 19.54 -10.26 -29.93
N LYS A 189 18.64 -9.46 -30.50
CA LYS A 189 18.38 -9.42 -31.95
C LYS A 189 19.39 -8.56 -32.73
N LYS A 190 20.29 -7.85 -32.03
CA LYS A 190 21.26 -6.91 -32.62
C LYS A 190 22.70 -7.45 -32.64
N ASN A 191 22.90 -8.66 -32.13
CA ASN A 191 24.14 -9.45 -32.23
C ASN A 191 23.90 -10.65 -33.14
#